data_AF-A0A563C4K8-F1
#
_entry.id   AF-A0A563C4K8-F1
#
_cell.length_a   1.000
_cell.length_b   1.000
_cell.length_c   1.000
_cell.angle_alpha   90.00
_cell.angle_beta   90.00
_cell.angle_gamma   90.00
#
_symmetry.space_group_name_H-M   'P 1'
#
loop_
_entity.id
_entity.type
_entity.pdbx_description
1 polymer ?
#
loop_
_entity_poly.entity_id
_entity_poly.type
_entity_poly.pdbx_seq_one_letter_code
_entity_poly.pdbx_strand_id
1 'polypeptide(L)'
;MNILPKKDIEKIANSFSVGLNLSFVKFINFEPDCKIYEMENEIGDKFILVCRDYQFDDCEAEERILDNELNIVALDRVKFNNDYFFETKKYDTFPYIFSLIRIL
;
A
#
# COMPACT_ATOMS: atom_id res chain seq x y z
N MET A 1 8.88 1.82 -11.79
CA MET A 1 8.93 2.35 -10.40
C MET A 1 10.07 1.75 -9.60
N ASN A 2 10.66 2.53 -8.70
CA ASN A 2 11.74 2.11 -7.79
C ASN A 2 11.19 1.38 -6.55
N ILE A 3 11.96 0.41 -6.05
CA ILE A 3 11.72 -0.16 -4.71
C ILE A 3 12.13 0.89 -3.68
N LEU A 4 11.24 1.19 -2.75
CA LEU A 4 11.46 2.25 -1.77
C LEU A 4 12.18 1.72 -0.52
N PRO A 5 12.99 2.56 0.15
CA PRO A 5 13.64 2.18 1.40
C PRO A 5 12.62 1.86 2.49
N LYS A 6 12.91 0.84 3.32
CA LYS A 6 12.10 0.43 4.48
C LYS A 6 11.57 1.61 5.30
N LYS A 7 12.46 2.51 5.71
CA LYS A 7 12.12 3.68 6.55
C LYS A 7 11.05 4.58 5.91
N ASP A 8 11.11 4.74 4.60
CA ASP A 8 10.15 5.56 3.87
C ASP A 8 8.80 4.83 3.73
N ILE A 9 8.81 3.52 3.48
CA ILE A 9 7.60 2.69 3.46
C ILE A 9 6.88 2.69 4.80
N GLU A 10 7.59 2.49 5.90
CA GLU A 10 7.02 2.56 7.25
C GLU A 10 6.45 3.94 7.53
N LYS A 11 7.16 5.01 7.15
CA LYS A 11 6.67 6.38 7.32
C LYS A 11 5.38 6.65 6.52
N ILE A 12 5.31 6.17 5.28
CA ILE A 12 4.13 6.34 4.42
C ILE A 12 2.98 5.49 4.95
N ALA A 13 3.18 4.22 5.27
CA ALA A 13 2.13 3.36 5.80
C ALA A 13 1.52 3.94 7.09
N ASN A 14 2.36 4.46 7.99
CA ASN A 14 1.90 5.10 9.23
C ASN A 14 1.30 6.50 9.05
N SER A 15 1.33 7.08 7.84
CA SER A 15 0.62 8.34 7.57
C SER A 15 -0.88 8.12 7.36
N PHE A 16 -1.31 6.92 6.92
CA PHE A 16 -2.72 6.58 6.69
C PHE A 16 -3.54 6.55 7.98
N SER A 17 -2.96 6.16 9.11
CA SER A 17 -3.67 6.15 10.38
C SER A 17 -2.72 6.36 11.56
N VAL A 18 -3.06 7.32 12.40
CA VAL A 18 -2.36 7.56 13.66
C VAL A 18 -2.70 6.40 14.61
N GLY A 19 -1.75 5.49 14.83
CA GLY A 19 -1.83 4.44 15.85
C GLY A 19 -1.75 2.99 15.36
N LEU A 20 -1.60 2.75 14.05
CA LEU A 20 -1.40 1.38 13.55
C LEU A 20 0.01 0.83 13.80
N ASN A 21 1.03 1.69 13.97
CA ASN A 21 2.43 1.31 14.20
C ASN A 21 2.92 0.20 13.25
N LEU A 22 2.73 0.42 11.96
CA LEU A 22 3.02 -0.56 10.91
C LEU A 22 4.53 -0.73 10.69
N SER A 23 4.99 -1.98 10.74
CA SER A 23 6.35 -2.40 10.46
C SER A 23 6.42 -3.12 9.13
N PHE A 24 7.48 -2.87 8.36
CA PHE A 24 7.68 -3.52 7.07
C PHE A 24 8.10 -4.98 7.25
N VAL A 25 7.43 -5.88 6.53
CA VAL A 25 7.71 -7.32 6.51
C VAL A 25 8.51 -7.70 5.27
N LYS A 26 7.91 -7.54 4.08
CA LYS A 26 8.51 -7.87 2.79
C LYS A 26 7.84 -7.09 1.67
N PHE A 27 8.44 -7.10 0.48
CA PHE A 27 7.82 -6.53 -0.70
C PHE A 27 7.56 -7.61 -1.76
N ILE A 28 6.58 -7.34 -2.61
CA ILE A 28 6.20 -8.15 -3.75
C ILE A 28 6.35 -7.27 -4.99
N ASN A 29 7.12 -7.75 -5.97
CA ASN A 29 7.24 -7.09 -7.26
C ASN A 29 6.14 -7.62 -8.18
N PHE A 30 5.00 -6.94 -8.19
CA PHE A 30 3.83 -7.34 -8.97
C PHE A 30 3.98 -6.99 -10.45
N GLU A 31 4.15 -5.70 -10.76
CA GLU A 31 4.29 -5.18 -12.13
C GLU A 31 5.35 -4.07 -12.22
N PRO A 32 5.83 -3.65 -13.41
CA PRO A 32 6.85 -2.60 -13.54
C PRO A 32 6.49 -1.28 -12.84
N ASP A 33 5.19 -0.96 -12.83
CA ASP A 33 4.49 0.22 -12.32
C ASP A 33 3.67 -0.06 -11.04
N CYS A 34 3.81 -1.25 -10.45
CA CYS A 34 3.16 -1.58 -9.17
C CYS A 34 4.11 -2.32 -8.22
N LYS A 35 4.17 -1.85 -6.98
CA LYS A 35 4.94 -2.44 -5.89
C LYS A 35 4.02 -2.61 -4.69
N ILE A 36 4.07 -3.79 -4.07
CA ILE A 36 3.25 -4.08 -2.89
C ILE A 36 4.20 -4.32 -1.73
N TYR A 37 3.91 -3.70 -0.59
CA TYR A 37 4.68 -3.86 0.63
C TYR A 37 3.78 -4.47 1.70
N GLU A 38 4.13 -5.64 2.19
CA GLU A 38 3.46 -6.28 3.31
C GLU A 38 3.94 -5.62 4.60
N MET A 39 2.95 -5.28 5.43
CA MET A 39 3.12 -4.57 6.69
C MET A 39 2.40 -5.34 7.79
N GLU A 40 2.89 -5.26 9.01
CA GLU A 40 2.23 -5.80 10.19
C GLU A 40 2.17 -4.77 11.30
N ASN A 41 1.13 -4.82 12.13
CA ASN A 41 1.09 -4.07 13.38
C ASN A 41 1.59 -4.91 14.56
N GLU A 42 1.72 -4.28 15.73
CA GLU A 42 2.23 -4.92 16.96
C GLU A 42 1.33 -6.08 17.48
N ILE A 43 0.05 -6.11 17.09
CA ILE A 43 -0.89 -7.16 17.50
C ILE A 43 -1.03 -8.29 16.46
N GLY A 44 -0.25 -8.22 15.38
CA GLY A 44 -0.18 -9.25 14.33
C GLY A 44 -1.22 -9.12 13.22
N ASP A 45 -1.98 -8.02 13.17
CA ASP A 45 -2.79 -7.72 11.98
C ASP A 45 -1.87 -7.41 10.80
N LYS A 46 -2.29 -7.88 9.62
CA LYS A 46 -1.57 -7.70 8.38
C LYS A 46 -2.21 -6.65 7.50
N PHE A 47 -1.34 -5.95 6.79
CA PHE A 47 -1.71 -4.92 5.84
C PHE A 47 -0.83 -5.02 4.60
N ILE A 48 -1.33 -4.45 3.53
CA ILE A 48 -0.57 -4.21 2.32
C ILE A 48 -0.60 -2.72 2.00
N LEU A 49 0.57 -2.16 1.71
CA LEU A 49 0.71 -0.85 1.13
C LEU A 49 0.96 -1.05 -0.37
N VAL A 50 -0.03 -0.74 -1.19
CA VAL A 50 0.07 -0.75 -2.65
C VAL A 50 0.66 0.58 -3.09
N CYS A 51 1.65 0.54 -3.98
CA CYS A 51 2.35 1.71 -4.50
C CYS A 51 2.42 1.62 -6.03
N ARG A 52 1.87 2.62 -6.71
CA ARG A 52 1.71 2.64 -8.18
C ARG A 52 1.93 4.04 -8.75
N ASP A 53 2.01 4.19 -10.07
CA ASP A 53 2.23 5.49 -10.72
C ASP A 53 0.97 6.11 -11.35
N TYR A 54 -0.18 5.42 -11.26
CA TYR A 54 -1.49 5.93 -11.64
C TYR A 54 -2.55 5.64 -10.58
N GLN A 55 -3.61 6.45 -10.55
CA GLN A 55 -4.75 6.19 -9.69
C GLN A 55 -5.68 5.21 -10.41
N PHE A 56 -6.08 4.14 -9.73
CA PHE A 56 -7.20 3.34 -10.20
C PHE A 56 -8.49 4.10 -9.91
N ASP A 57 -9.28 4.35 -10.94
CA ASP A 57 -10.63 4.90 -10.78
C ASP A 57 -11.58 3.90 -10.08
N ASP A 58 -11.20 2.61 -10.10
CA ASP A 58 -11.97 1.49 -9.54
C ASP A 58 -11.19 0.79 -8.41
N CYS A 59 -11.57 1.04 -7.16
CA CYS A 59 -11.02 0.36 -5.98
C CYS A 59 -11.31 -1.15 -6.00
N GLU A 60 -12.41 -1.59 -6.61
CA GLU A 60 -12.76 -3.01 -6.71
C GLU A 60 -11.82 -3.76 -7.65
N ALA A 61 -11.23 -3.08 -8.64
CA ALA A 61 -10.21 -3.67 -9.50
C ALA A 61 -8.94 -4.02 -8.72
N GLU A 62 -8.49 -3.14 -7.82
CA GLU A 62 -7.33 -3.39 -6.96
C GLU A 62 -7.59 -4.58 -6.03
N GLU A 63 -8.77 -4.65 -5.40
CA GLU A 63 -9.14 -5.77 -4.53
C GLU A 63 -9.22 -7.10 -5.29
N ARG A 64 -9.75 -7.07 -6.52
CA ARG A 64 -9.82 -8.24 -7.39
C ARG A 64 -8.46 -8.76 -7.83
N ILE A 65 -7.49 -7.88 -8.09
CA ILE A 65 -6.12 -8.26 -8.42
C ILE A 65 -5.47 -8.94 -7.21
N LEU A 66 -5.62 -8.35 -6.02
CA LEU A 66 -5.09 -8.91 -4.79
C LEU A 66 -5.64 -10.31 -4.51
N ASP A 67 -6.95 -10.50 -4.67
CA ASP A 67 -7.60 -11.79 -4.43
C ASP A 67 -7.26 -12.82 -5.52
N ASN A 68 -7.49 -12.50 -6.79
CA ASN A 68 -7.36 -13.49 -7.87
C ASN A 68 -5.91 -13.79 -8.27
N GLU A 69 -5.00 -12.82 -8.18
CA GLU A 69 -3.63 -12.99 -8.68
C GLU A 69 -2.62 -13.25 -7.55
N LEU A 70 -2.84 -12.63 -6.38
CA LEU A 70 -1.94 -12.78 -5.24
C LEU A 70 -2.50 -13.66 -4.13
N ASN A 71 -3.77 -14.09 -4.24
CA ASN A 71 -4.46 -14.87 -3.21
C ASN A 71 -4.44 -14.17 -1.84
N ILE A 72 -4.62 -12.85 -1.87
CA ILE A 72 -4.65 -11.97 -0.69
C ILE A 72 -6.08 -11.44 -0.55
N VAL A 73 -6.74 -11.80 0.54
CA VAL A 73 -8.11 -11.35 0.80
C VAL A 73 -8.07 -9.97 1.46
N ALA A 74 -8.52 -8.96 0.72
CA ALA A 74 -8.72 -7.60 1.24
C ALA A 74 -9.91 -7.56 2.20
N LEU A 75 -9.70 -6.95 3.37
CA LEU A 75 -10.74 -6.73 4.37
C LEU A 75 -11.31 -5.31 4.30
N ASP A 76 -10.42 -4.32 4.47
CA ASP A 76 -10.81 -2.92 4.56
C ASP A 76 -9.69 -2.01 4.04
N ARG A 77 -10.06 -0.97 3.30
CA ARG A 77 -9.14 0.08 2.87
C ARG A 77 -9.08 1.22 3.89
N VAL A 78 -7.87 1.64 4.23
CA VAL A 78 -7.62 2.70 5.23
C VAL A 78 -7.61 4.06 4.54
N LYS A 79 -8.33 5.04 5.11
CA LYS A 79 -8.37 6.42 4.59
C LYS A 79 -7.21 7.27 5.10
N PHE A 80 -6.51 7.95 4.20
CA PHE A 80 -5.60 9.05 4.46
C PHE A 80 -6.32 10.40 4.30
N ASN A 81 -6.43 11.21 5.36
CA ASN A 81 -7.01 12.57 5.28
C ASN A 81 -8.39 12.65 4.57
N ASN A 82 -9.30 11.71 4.84
CA ASN A 82 -10.60 11.54 4.18
C ASN A 82 -10.58 11.01 2.73
N ASP A 83 -9.40 10.79 2.15
CA ASP A 83 -9.18 10.12 0.87
C ASP A 83 -8.66 8.70 1.10
N TYR A 84 -8.74 7.82 0.10
CA TYR A 84 -8.14 6.48 0.14
C TYR A 84 -6.71 6.44 -0.39
N PHE A 85 -6.22 7.56 -0.93
CA PHE A 85 -4.92 7.63 -1.58
C PHE A 85 -4.00 8.66 -0.93
N PHE A 86 -2.71 8.33 -0.93
CA PHE A 86 -1.63 9.26 -0.62
C PHE A 86 -0.74 9.43 -1.85
N GLU A 87 -0.53 10.66 -2.30
CA GLU A 87 0.29 10.97 -3.49
C GLU A 87 1.61 11.66 -3.12
N THR A 88 2.73 11.25 -3.73
CA THR A 88 3.99 11.98 -3.63
C THR A 88 4.88 11.85 -4.87
N LYS A 89 5.53 12.95 -5.28
CA LYS A 89 6.52 13.00 -6.38
C LYS A 89 7.97 12.91 -5.90
N LYS A 90 8.19 12.44 -4.65
CA LYS A 90 9.52 12.44 -4.03
C LYS A 90 10.53 11.52 -4.73
N TYR A 91 10.06 10.46 -5.39
CA TYR A 91 10.90 9.32 -5.78
C TYR A 91 11.21 9.22 -7.27
N ASP A 92 10.47 9.97 -8.10
CA ASP A 92 10.55 9.88 -9.55
C ASP A 92 9.99 11.16 -10.21
N THR A 93 10.02 11.20 -11.53
CA THR A 93 9.47 12.29 -12.34
C THR A 93 7.94 12.29 -12.39
N PHE A 94 7.31 11.17 -12.05
CA PHE A 94 5.87 10.97 -11.96
C PHE A 94 5.44 10.73 -10.50
N PRO A 95 4.16 10.98 -10.16
CA PRO A 95 3.67 10.77 -8.80
C PRO A 95 3.56 9.29 -8.46
N TYR A 96 3.91 8.96 -7.21
CA TYR A 96 3.62 7.66 -6.62
C TYR A 96 2.34 7.80 -5.82
N ILE A 97 1.40 6.90 -6.07
CA ILE A 97 0.09 6.83 -5.44
C ILE A 97 0.09 5.59 -4.57
N PHE A 98 -0.27 5.80 -3.30
CA PHE A 98 -0.29 4.78 -2.28
C PHE A 98 -1.71 4.52 -1.81
N SER A 99 -2.03 3.26 -1.54
CA SER A 99 -3.22 2.84 -0.80
C SER A 99 -2.83 1.81 0.26
N LEU A 100 -3.48 1.87 1.41
CA LEU A 100 -3.26 0.93 2.51
C LEU A 100 -4.52 0.09 2.71
N ILE A 101 -4.36 -1.24 2.75
CA ILE A 101 -5.45 -2.20 2.89
C ILE A 101 -5.11 -3.18 4.00
N ARG A 102 -6.06 -3.47 4.89
CA ARG A 102 -6.00 -4.56 5.85
C ARG A 102 -6.35 -5.88 5.16
N ILE A 103 -5.66 -6.97 5.50
CA ILE A 103 -5.82 -8.28 4.84
C ILE A 103 -5.99 -9.41 5.88
N LEU A 104 -6.51 -10.56 5.43
CA LEU A 104 -6.59 -11.82 6.22
C LEU A 104 -5.27 -12.62 6.25
#